data_AF-A0A183VCA9-F1
#
_entry.id   AF-A0A183VCA9-F1
#
_cell.length_a   1.000
_cell.length_b   1.000
_cell.length_c   1.000
_cell.angle_alpha   90.00
_cell.angle_beta   90.00
_cell.angle_gamma   90.00
#
_symmetry.space_group_name_H-M   'P 1'
#
loop_
_entity.id
_entity.type
_entity.pdbx_description
1 polymer ?
#
loop_
_entity_poly.entity_id
_entity_poly.type
_entity_poly.pdbx_seq_one_letter_code
_entity_poly.pdbx_strand_id
1 'polypeptide(L)'
;MDYENDPGWQFLRQSREQMIADQSKPYDSKKDCWIPDAEEGFIPAQIKSTKGDMVTDQSKPYDSKKDCWIPDAEEGFIPAQIKSTKGDMVTVVTSKGNEISLKSELVQEMNPPKFEKTEDMSNLTFLNDASVLHNLRARYGCMLIYTYSGLFCVVINPYKRLPIYTESVAAMFMGKRRTEMPPHLFAVSDEAYRNMLQDHENQSMLITGESGAGKTENTKKVIAYFAAVGASQQEVADVKLPEGKKKVTLEDQIVQTNPVLEAFDLLEKSRVIRQAPGERCYHIFYQVYSDYNPNLKKDLLLDRPLREYYFCAQAELTIDGVNDKEEHQLTDEAFDILHFSPEEKLNCYKLVAAIMHMGNMKFKQRPREEQAEPDGTDEAQKAAVMYGINPEEFLKALTRPRVKVGNEWVSKGQNIDQVTWAVGAMAKGLYARIFNWLVKKCNITLDRKGISRDYFIGVLDIAGFEIFDVRFLRFTKAYSFIPYVVESMSKKKMRLSFLTKVINHSDRARKKFTNIIW
;
A
#
# COMPACT_ATOMS: atom_id res chain seq x y z
N MET A 1 -24.67 23.88 -6.40
CA MET A 1 -24.11 23.69 -5.05
C MET A 1 -22.92 24.61 -4.95
N ASP A 2 -22.82 25.35 -3.87
CA ASP A 2 -21.68 26.22 -3.62
C ASP A 2 -20.55 25.37 -3.03
N TYR A 3 -19.75 24.76 -3.91
CA TYR A 3 -18.68 23.84 -3.51
C TYR A 3 -17.65 24.51 -2.60
N GLU A 4 -17.50 25.84 -2.72
CA GLU A 4 -16.51 26.64 -1.98
C GLU A 4 -16.76 26.67 -0.47
N ASN A 5 -17.98 26.36 -0.03
CA ASN A 5 -18.32 26.31 1.39
C ASN A 5 -17.91 25.00 2.08
N ASP A 6 -17.56 23.95 1.34
CA ASP A 6 -17.09 22.71 1.94
C ASP A 6 -15.64 22.85 2.42
N PRO A 7 -15.31 22.48 3.67
CA PRO A 7 -13.95 22.57 4.20
C PRO A 7 -12.90 21.83 3.36
N GLY A 8 -13.30 20.81 2.60
CA GLY A 8 -12.45 20.06 1.68
C GLY A 8 -12.05 20.83 0.43
N TRP A 9 -12.85 21.80 -0.03
CA TRP A 9 -12.65 22.45 -1.34
C TRP A 9 -11.32 23.19 -1.47
N GLN A 10 -10.87 23.84 -0.38
CA GLN A 10 -9.57 24.52 -0.33
C GLN A 10 -8.37 23.59 -0.60
N PHE A 11 -8.52 22.29 -0.35
CA PHE A 11 -7.51 21.25 -0.60
C PHE A 11 -7.68 20.56 -1.95
N LEU A 12 -8.70 20.94 -2.73
CA LEU A 12 -8.98 20.40 -4.06
C LEU A 12 -8.62 21.41 -5.16
N ARG A 13 -8.95 22.70 -4.96
CA ARG A 13 -8.73 23.76 -5.93
C ARG A 13 -8.40 25.08 -5.24
N GLN A 14 -7.46 25.83 -5.81
CA GLN A 14 -7.12 27.17 -5.34
C GLN A 14 -8.28 28.14 -5.58
N SER A 15 -8.40 29.15 -4.72
CA SER A 15 -9.34 30.25 -4.97
C SER A 15 -8.91 31.04 -6.21
N ARG A 16 -9.86 31.73 -6.85
CA ARG A 16 -9.56 32.57 -8.03
C ARG A 16 -8.48 33.62 -7.73
N GLU A 17 -8.50 34.19 -6.53
CA GLU A 17 -7.50 35.17 -6.09
C GLU A 17 -6.10 34.56 -5.98
N GLN A 18 -5.99 33.34 -5.44
CA GLN A 18 -4.73 32.61 -5.36
C GLN A 18 -4.19 32.24 -6.75
N MET A 19 -5.07 31.82 -7.67
CA MET A 19 -4.68 31.52 -9.05
C MET A 19 -4.15 32.75 -9.77
N ILE A 20 -4.83 33.90 -9.64
CA ILE A 20 -4.37 35.16 -10.22
C ILE A 20 -3.02 35.57 -9.60
N ALA A 21 -2.88 35.45 -8.28
CA ALA A 21 -1.64 35.74 -7.59
C ALA A 21 -0.49 34.87 -8.13
N ASP A 22 -0.68 33.56 -8.26
CA ASP A 22 0.31 32.63 -8.80
C ASP A 22 0.67 32.94 -10.27
N GLN A 23 -0.30 33.29 -11.10
CA GLN A 23 -0.05 33.72 -12.49
C GLN A 23 0.69 35.06 -12.58
N SER A 24 0.55 35.90 -11.55
CA SER A 24 1.18 37.22 -11.45
C SER A 24 2.51 37.20 -10.70
N LYS A 25 2.91 36.05 -10.11
CA LYS A 25 4.13 35.95 -9.31
C LYS A 25 5.37 36.20 -10.16
N PRO A 26 6.20 37.21 -9.83
CA PRO A 26 7.59 37.22 -10.21
C PRO A 26 8.32 36.18 -9.37
N TYR A 27 9.14 35.34 -9.99
CA TYR A 27 9.90 34.31 -9.31
C TYR A 27 11.11 34.94 -8.57
N ASP A 28 11.21 34.84 -7.23
CA ASP A 28 12.35 35.34 -6.42
C ASP A 28 13.07 34.16 -5.73
N SER A 29 14.09 33.66 -6.42
CA SER A 29 14.90 32.51 -6.02
C SER A 29 15.77 32.72 -4.78
N LYS A 30 15.92 33.95 -4.29
CA LYS A 30 16.77 34.29 -3.13
C LYS A 30 15.97 34.36 -1.83
N LYS A 31 14.65 34.41 -1.91
CA LYS A 31 13.76 34.51 -0.74
C LYS A 31 12.89 33.29 -0.58
N ASP A 32 12.34 32.76 -1.66
CA ASP A 32 11.38 31.67 -1.61
C ASP A 32 12.13 30.32 -1.48
N CYS A 33 12.11 29.75 -0.28
CA CYS A 33 12.70 28.45 0.03
C CYS A 33 11.70 27.56 0.77
N TRP A 34 11.97 26.26 0.79
CA TRP A 34 11.22 25.29 1.57
C TRP A 34 12.01 24.98 2.83
N ILE A 35 11.42 25.24 3.99
CA ILE A 35 12.01 24.83 5.27
C ILE A 35 11.25 23.62 5.82
N PRO A 36 11.97 22.63 6.36
CA PRO A 36 11.33 21.56 7.11
C PRO A 36 10.55 22.14 8.28
N ASP A 37 9.28 21.79 8.39
CA ASP A 37 8.41 22.18 9.49
C ASP A 37 7.89 20.94 10.21
N ALA A 38 7.93 20.96 11.54
CA ALA A 38 7.58 19.81 12.36
C ALA A 38 6.08 19.46 12.32
N GLU A 39 5.22 20.42 11.98
CA GLU A 39 3.79 20.20 11.82
C GLU A 39 3.38 20.11 10.36
N GLU A 40 3.98 20.88 9.44
CA GLU A 40 3.59 21.05 8.03
C GLU A 40 4.48 20.28 7.03
N GLY A 41 5.53 19.61 7.49
CA GLY A 41 6.48 18.87 6.66
C GLY A 41 7.45 19.80 5.94
N PHE A 42 6.95 20.57 4.97
CA PHE A 42 7.69 21.63 4.30
C PHE A 42 6.78 22.83 4.03
N ILE A 43 7.14 23.99 4.57
CA ILE A 43 6.39 25.24 4.34
C ILE A 43 7.14 26.17 3.39
N PRO A 44 6.41 26.94 2.56
CA PRO A 44 7.01 28.03 1.80
C PRO A 44 7.44 29.12 2.79
N ALA A 45 8.75 29.36 2.87
CA ALA A 45 9.33 30.38 3.73
C ALA A 45 9.99 31.49 2.89
N GLN A 46 9.97 32.70 3.44
CA GLN A 46 10.71 33.84 2.90
C GLN A 46 11.87 34.22 3.81
N ILE A 47 13.10 34.13 3.31
CA ILE A 47 14.29 34.59 4.05
C ILE A 47 14.22 36.12 4.20
N LYS A 48 13.98 36.61 5.42
CA LYS A 48 13.81 38.06 5.70
C LYS A 48 15.12 38.87 5.80
N SER A 49 16.28 38.26 6.04
CA SER A 49 17.59 38.90 5.80
C SER A 49 18.78 37.93 5.96
N THR A 50 19.73 37.99 5.03
CA THR A 50 21.15 37.69 5.27
C THR A 50 21.88 39.03 5.39
N LYS A 51 22.61 39.25 6.49
CA LYS A 51 23.39 40.48 6.68
C LYS A 51 24.46 40.57 5.58
N GLY A 52 24.40 41.64 4.78
CA GLY A 52 25.49 42.11 3.92
C GLY A 52 25.36 41.70 2.46
N ASP A 53 24.46 42.35 1.72
CA ASP A 53 24.77 43.19 0.55
C ASP A 53 23.46 43.54 -0.17
N MET A 54 23.26 44.84 -0.40
CA MET A 54 22.10 45.34 -1.14
C MET A 54 22.14 44.80 -2.57
N VAL A 55 21.21 43.91 -2.92
CA VAL A 55 20.89 43.59 -4.31
C VAL A 55 19.42 43.91 -4.55
N THR A 56 19.19 45.02 -5.24
CA THR A 56 17.93 45.35 -5.90
C THR A 56 17.70 44.36 -7.04
N ASP A 57 16.74 43.45 -6.90
CA ASP A 57 16.06 42.86 -8.06
C ASP A 57 14.64 42.53 -7.64
N GLN A 58 13.79 43.56 -7.68
CA GLN A 58 12.35 43.42 -7.57
C GLN A 58 11.84 42.82 -8.88
N SER A 59 11.02 41.79 -8.79
CA SER A 59 10.05 41.41 -9.81
C SER A 59 10.55 41.19 -11.24
N LYS A 60 11.40 40.19 -11.51
CA LYS A 60 11.66 39.81 -12.90
C LYS A 60 10.54 38.92 -13.44
N PRO A 61 9.82 39.37 -14.49
CA PRO A 61 8.84 38.55 -15.18
C PRO A 61 9.55 37.41 -15.91
N TYR A 62 8.85 36.27 -16.02
CA TYR A 62 9.29 35.11 -16.79
C TYR A 62 9.79 35.49 -18.19
N ASP A 63 10.97 35.01 -18.56
CA ASP A 63 11.58 35.14 -19.88
C ASP A 63 11.77 33.74 -20.47
N SER A 64 10.93 33.40 -21.45
CA SER A 64 10.92 32.08 -22.12
C SER A 64 12.23 31.71 -22.81
N LYS A 65 13.15 32.67 -23.02
CA LYS A 65 14.46 32.42 -23.65
C LYS A 65 15.60 32.32 -22.63
N LYS A 66 15.38 32.74 -21.38
CA LYS A 66 16.40 32.75 -20.34
C LYS A 66 16.10 31.80 -19.21
N ASP A 67 14.86 31.70 -18.77
CA ASP A 67 14.52 30.84 -17.65
C ASP A 67 14.51 29.38 -18.07
N CYS A 68 15.23 28.55 -17.31
CA CYS A 68 15.45 27.15 -17.59
C CYS A 68 15.59 26.35 -16.30
N TRP A 69 15.50 25.03 -16.41
CA TRP A 69 15.81 24.08 -15.35
C TRP A 69 17.16 23.44 -15.60
N ILE A 70 17.88 23.17 -14.51
CA ILE A 70 19.17 22.48 -14.53
C ILE A 70 19.19 21.40 -13.43
N PRO A 71 19.96 20.31 -13.62
CA PRO A 71 20.09 19.28 -12.60
C PRO A 71 20.85 19.79 -11.37
N ASP A 72 20.40 19.38 -10.19
CA ASP A 72 21.02 19.66 -8.89
C ASP A 72 21.10 18.38 -8.07
N ALA A 73 22.21 18.18 -7.36
CA ALA A 73 22.45 16.94 -6.62
C ALA A 73 21.55 16.78 -5.39
N GLU A 74 21.04 17.87 -4.82
CA GLU A 74 20.23 17.86 -3.60
C GLU A 74 18.74 17.97 -3.94
N GLU A 75 18.39 18.93 -4.80
CA GLU A 75 17.00 19.27 -5.13
C GLU A 75 16.46 18.49 -6.34
N GLY A 76 17.31 17.74 -7.04
CA GLY A 76 17.02 17.08 -8.31
C GLY A 76 17.09 18.05 -9.49
N PHE A 77 16.26 19.09 -9.46
CA PHE A 77 16.30 20.20 -10.42
C PHE A 77 16.13 21.54 -9.72
N ILE A 78 16.85 22.56 -10.20
CA ILE A 78 16.71 23.94 -9.74
C ILE A 78 16.51 24.88 -10.93
N PRO A 79 15.80 26.00 -10.75
CA PRO A 79 15.63 26.98 -11.80
C PRO A 79 16.91 27.82 -11.95
N ALA A 80 17.18 28.25 -13.17
CA ALA A 80 18.35 29.03 -13.53
C ALA A 80 18.05 29.96 -14.72
N GLN A 81 18.88 30.99 -14.89
CA GLN A 81 18.80 31.94 -15.99
C GLN A 81 20.01 31.82 -16.91
N ILE A 82 19.75 31.61 -18.20
CA ILE A 82 20.78 31.58 -19.24
C ILE A 82 21.42 32.97 -19.35
N LYS A 83 22.73 33.01 -19.13
CA LYS A 83 23.55 34.23 -19.26
C LYS A 83 24.23 34.27 -20.62
N SER A 84 24.77 33.14 -21.08
CA SER A 84 25.40 33.05 -22.40
C SER A 84 25.45 31.62 -22.92
N THR A 85 25.48 31.48 -24.24
CA THR A 85 25.64 30.19 -24.93
C THR A 85 26.89 30.26 -25.81
N LYS A 86 27.80 29.30 -25.66
CA LYS A 86 29.04 29.19 -26.45
C LYS A 86 29.17 27.76 -26.97
N GLY A 87 28.80 27.54 -28.24
CA GLY A 87 28.73 26.20 -28.82
C GLY A 87 27.75 25.32 -28.04
N ASP A 88 28.20 24.15 -27.59
CA ASP A 88 27.39 23.19 -26.83
C ASP A 88 27.34 23.47 -25.32
N MET A 89 28.00 24.53 -24.85
CA MET A 89 28.02 24.90 -23.42
C MET A 89 27.13 26.12 -23.16
N VAL A 90 26.29 26.01 -22.15
CA VAL A 90 25.40 27.07 -21.66
C VAL A 90 25.88 27.48 -20.27
N THR A 91 26.14 28.77 -20.09
CA THR A 91 26.45 29.37 -18.79
C THR A 91 25.17 29.94 -18.21
N VAL A 92 24.78 29.45 -17.04
CA VAL A 92 23.56 29.85 -16.34
C VAL A 92 23.89 30.41 -14.96
N VAL A 93 23.04 31.30 -14.47
CA VAL A 93 23.03 31.74 -13.07
C VAL A 93 21.90 30.98 -12.38
N THR A 94 22.23 30.16 -11.39
CA THR A 94 21.21 29.35 -10.71
C THR A 94 20.38 30.20 -9.73
N SER A 95 19.27 29.65 -9.29
CA SER A 95 18.46 30.16 -8.18
C SER A 95 19.27 30.44 -6.90
N LYS A 96 20.29 29.62 -6.62
CA LYS A 96 21.22 29.74 -5.48
C LYS A 96 22.24 30.88 -5.66
N GLY A 97 22.26 31.54 -6.83
CA GLY A 97 23.10 32.71 -7.13
C GLY A 97 24.49 32.39 -7.66
N ASN A 98 24.87 31.11 -7.77
CA ASN A 98 26.13 30.70 -8.39
C ASN A 98 26.02 30.63 -9.92
N GLU A 99 27.13 30.88 -10.60
CA GLU A 99 27.24 30.76 -12.06
C GLU A 99 27.88 29.41 -12.40
N ILE A 100 27.23 28.62 -13.23
CA ILE A 100 27.71 27.31 -13.66
C ILE A 100 27.65 27.20 -15.17
N SER A 101 28.57 26.43 -15.75
CA SER A 101 28.55 26.12 -17.19
C SER A 101 28.38 24.62 -17.38
N LEU A 102 27.34 24.25 -18.11
CA LEU A 102 26.95 22.87 -18.37
C LEU A 102 26.62 22.72 -19.85
N LYS A 103 26.55 21.48 -20.32
CA LYS A 103 26.14 21.19 -21.68
C LYS A 103 24.68 21.57 -21.91
N SER A 104 24.36 22.03 -23.11
CA SER A 104 23.01 22.39 -23.52
C SER A 104 21.99 21.26 -23.33
N GLU A 105 22.40 20.00 -23.50
CA GLU A 105 21.55 18.81 -23.29
C GLU A 105 21.03 18.63 -21.86
N LEU A 106 21.69 19.24 -20.87
CA LEU A 106 21.31 19.17 -19.46
C LEU A 106 20.39 20.33 -19.05
N VAL A 107 20.20 21.32 -19.93
CA VAL A 107 19.33 22.47 -19.68
C VAL A 107 17.93 22.15 -20.24
N GLN A 108 16.92 22.19 -19.38
CA GLN A 108 15.53 21.93 -19.77
C GLN A 108 14.71 23.22 -19.78
N GLU A 109 13.72 23.32 -20.66
CA GLU A 109 12.86 24.50 -20.77
C GLU A 109 11.91 24.65 -19.58
N MET A 110 11.68 25.89 -19.14
CA MET A 110 10.75 26.20 -18.06
C MET A 110 9.38 26.62 -18.59
N ASN A 111 8.32 26.05 -18.02
CA ASN A 111 6.95 26.44 -18.37
C ASN A 111 6.60 27.87 -17.91
N PRO A 112 5.80 28.62 -18.68
CA PRO A 112 5.31 29.93 -18.25
C PRO A 112 4.47 29.87 -16.97
N PRO A 113 4.43 30.94 -16.14
CA PRO A 113 3.67 31.00 -14.88
C PRO A 113 2.17 30.70 -15.00
N LYS A 114 1.58 30.84 -16.20
CA LYS A 114 0.19 30.44 -16.45
C LYS A 114 -0.10 28.96 -16.19
N PHE A 115 0.95 28.13 -16.20
CA PHE A 115 0.88 26.70 -15.93
C PHE A 115 1.25 26.34 -14.49
N GLU A 116 1.44 27.33 -13.62
CA GLU A 116 1.72 27.10 -12.22
C GLU A 116 0.57 26.31 -11.57
N LYS A 117 0.91 25.20 -10.90
CA LYS A 117 -0.03 24.28 -10.24
C LYS A 117 -1.14 23.74 -11.15
N THR A 118 -0.84 23.56 -12.43
CA THR A 118 -1.76 22.98 -13.42
C THR A 118 -2.36 21.66 -12.93
N GLU A 119 -3.67 21.50 -13.07
CA GLU A 119 -4.43 20.32 -12.65
C GLU A 119 -4.11 19.07 -13.47
N ASP A 120 -3.84 19.22 -14.79
CA ASP A 120 -3.37 18.14 -15.66
C ASP A 120 -2.08 18.52 -16.38
N MET A 121 -0.99 17.85 -16.01
CA MET A 121 0.34 18.11 -16.50
C MET A 121 0.51 17.77 -17.99
N SER A 122 -0.40 17.02 -18.62
CA SER A 122 -0.34 16.83 -20.09
C SER A 122 -0.60 18.13 -20.86
N ASN A 123 -1.14 19.15 -20.19
CA ASN A 123 -1.39 20.46 -20.78
C ASN A 123 -0.18 21.41 -20.70
N LEU A 124 0.92 20.99 -20.05
CA LEU A 124 2.15 21.78 -20.03
C LEU A 124 2.67 21.97 -21.45
N THR A 125 3.27 23.13 -21.72
CA THR A 125 3.90 23.40 -23.03
C THR A 125 5.20 22.62 -23.17
N PHE A 126 6.01 22.61 -22.11
CA PHE A 126 7.24 21.83 -22.06
C PHE A 126 7.03 20.62 -21.15
N LEU A 127 7.01 19.43 -21.75
CA LEU A 127 6.85 18.16 -21.05
C LEU A 127 8.23 17.56 -20.77
N ASN A 128 8.82 17.95 -19.64
CA ASN A 128 10.11 17.46 -19.17
C ASN A 128 10.06 17.14 -17.67
N ASP A 129 11.04 16.36 -17.20
CA ASP A 129 11.08 15.84 -15.83
C ASP A 129 11.09 16.97 -14.79
N ALA A 130 11.81 18.05 -15.07
CA ALA A 130 11.90 19.19 -14.16
C ALA A 130 10.55 19.91 -14.00
N SER A 131 9.79 20.10 -15.09
CA SER A 131 8.48 20.74 -15.04
C SER A 131 7.43 19.89 -14.34
N VAL A 132 7.46 18.57 -14.54
CA VAL A 132 6.59 17.64 -13.81
C VAL A 132 6.89 17.68 -12.31
N LEU A 133 8.16 17.60 -11.93
CA LEU A 133 8.59 17.68 -10.53
C LEU A 133 8.18 19.01 -9.89
N HIS A 134 8.42 20.13 -10.57
CA HIS A 134 8.05 21.47 -10.10
C HIS A 134 6.55 21.59 -9.85
N ASN A 135 5.72 21.19 -10.83
CA ASN A 135 4.27 21.30 -10.69
C ASN A 135 3.73 20.45 -9.54
N LEU A 136 4.24 19.22 -9.38
CA LEU A 136 3.88 18.34 -8.25
C LEU A 136 4.30 18.95 -6.91
N ARG A 137 5.53 19.46 -6.78
CA ARG A 137 6.02 20.12 -5.56
C ARG A 137 5.20 21.37 -5.22
N ALA A 138 4.93 22.22 -6.21
CA ALA A 138 4.16 23.45 -6.02
C ALA A 138 2.73 23.18 -5.56
N ARG A 139 2.08 22.14 -6.10
CA ARG A 139 0.74 21.69 -5.67
C ARG A 139 0.78 21.11 -4.27
N TYR A 140 1.74 20.22 -4.00
CA TYR A 140 1.91 19.60 -2.69
C TYR A 140 2.16 20.63 -1.59
N GLY A 141 2.94 21.67 -1.87
CA GLY A 141 3.18 22.78 -0.94
C GLY A 141 1.95 23.62 -0.58
N CYS A 142 0.84 23.46 -1.31
CA CYS A 142 -0.48 24.00 -0.97
C CYS A 142 -1.46 22.91 -0.50
N MET A 143 -0.95 21.73 -0.12
CA MET A 143 -1.74 20.55 0.26
C MET A 143 -2.71 20.07 -0.83
N LEU A 144 -2.45 20.39 -2.10
CA LEU A 144 -3.17 19.86 -3.26
C LEU A 144 -2.53 18.53 -3.69
N ILE A 145 -2.95 17.45 -3.04
CA ILE A 145 -2.25 16.16 -3.17
C ILE A 145 -2.50 15.42 -4.49
N TYR A 146 -3.60 15.72 -5.19
CA TYR A 146 -3.98 15.07 -6.43
C TYR A 146 -3.59 15.92 -7.64
N THR A 147 -2.99 15.30 -8.64
CA THR A 147 -2.61 15.95 -9.91
C THR A 147 -2.74 14.96 -11.05
N TYR A 148 -3.33 15.36 -12.17
CA TYR A 148 -3.37 14.52 -13.35
C TYR A 148 -2.09 14.62 -14.19
N SER A 149 -1.76 13.53 -14.87
CA SER A 149 -0.76 13.48 -15.93
C SER A 149 -1.32 12.63 -17.07
N GLY A 150 -2.15 13.22 -17.91
CA GLY A 150 -2.86 12.53 -18.99
C GLY A 150 -3.82 11.47 -18.44
N LEU A 151 -3.49 10.19 -18.55
CA LEU A 151 -4.30 9.10 -17.99
C LEU A 151 -4.03 8.84 -16.51
N PHE A 152 -2.90 9.30 -15.98
CA PHE A 152 -2.53 9.04 -14.60
C PHE A 152 -3.18 10.05 -13.64
N CYS A 153 -3.62 9.56 -12.48
CA CYS A 153 -3.92 10.38 -11.32
C CYS A 153 -2.80 10.17 -10.31
N VAL A 154 -1.93 11.17 -10.18
CA VAL A 154 -0.81 11.18 -9.24
C VAL A 154 -1.33 11.66 -7.89
N VAL A 155 -1.04 10.90 -6.84
CA VAL A 155 -1.33 11.27 -5.45
C VAL A 155 -0.04 11.28 -4.65
N ILE A 156 0.20 12.35 -3.89
CA ILE A 156 1.34 12.46 -2.98
C ILE A 156 0.81 12.36 -1.55
N ASN A 157 1.34 11.43 -0.75
CA ASN A 157 0.89 11.21 0.62
C ASN A 157 1.10 12.49 1.46
N PRO A 158 0.03 13.10 2.02
CA PRO A 158 0.14 14.32 2.83
C PRO A 158 0.72 14.10 4.22
N TYR A 159 0.80 12.84 4.69
CA TYR A 159 1.10 12.49 6.08
C TYR A 159 0.19 13.19 7.12
N LYS A 160 -0.97 13.68 6.66
CA LYS A 160 -1.98 14.40 7.43
C LYS A 160 -3.37 13.99 6.99
N ARG A 161 -4.34 14.12 7.89
CA ARG A 161 -5.75 13.93 7.56
C ARG A 161 -6.28 15.20 6.89
N LEU A 162 -6.68 15.07 5.62
CA LEU A 162 -7.35 16.13 4.87
C LEU A 162 -8.86 15.83 4.80
N PRO A 163 -9.74 16.85 4.92
CA PRO A 163 -11.19 16.68 4.85
C PRO A 163 -11.71 16.52 3.41
N ILE A 164 -11.02 15.71 2.59
CA ILE A 164 -11.34 15.50 1.15
C ILE A 164 -12.01 14.15 0.86
N TYR A 165 -12.19 13.31 1.89
CA TYR A 165 -12.82 11.99 1.78
C TYR A 165 -14.15 11.89 2.53
N THR A 166 -14.80 13.03 2.78
CA THR A 166 -16.13 13.09 3.41
C THR A 166 -17.22 12.73 2.40
N GLU A 167 -18.38 12.34 2.90
CA GLU A 167 -19.56 12.08 2.05
C GLU A 167 -19.97 13.31 1.23
N SER A 168 -19.84 14.52 1.81
CA SER A 168 -20.13 15.78 1.12
C SER A 168 -19.25 15.97 -0.11
N VAL A 169 -17.94 15.70 0.02
CA VAL A 169 -17.00 15.77 -1.11
C VAL A 169 -17.28 14.66 -2.11
N ALA A 170 -17.56 13.43 -1.67
CA ALA A 170 -17.93 12.33 -2.57
C ALA A 170 -19.13 12.70 -3.45
N ALA A 171 -20.17 13.31 -2.86
CA ALA A 171 -21.36 13.78 -3.57
C ALA A 171 -21.05 14.86 -4.63
N MET A 172 -19.99 15.67 -4.45
CA MET A 172 -19.60 16.65 -5.46
C MET A 172 -19.15 16.01 -6.77
N PHE A 173 -18.48 14.86 -6.69
CA PHE A 173 -17.91 14.17 -7.85
C PHE A 173 -18.90 13.24 -8.55
N MET A 174 -20.00 12.86 -7.89
CA MET A 174 -20.98 11.93 -8.47
C MET A 174 -21.58 12.48 -9.76
N GLY A 175 -21.46 11.72 -10.85
CA GLY A 175 -22.01 12.06 -12.15
C GLY A 175 -21.33 13.24 -12.85
N LYS A 176 -20.17 13.71 -12.35
CA LYS A 176 -19.43 14.83 -12.96
C LYS A 176 -18.33 14.33 -13.88
N ARG A 177 -18.09 15.07 -14.97
CA ARG A 177 -16.97 14.76 -15.86
C ARG A 177 -15.66 15.14 -15.20
N ARG A 178 -14.62 14.35 -15.44
CA ARG A 178 -13.26 14.58 -14.90
C ARG A 178 -12.73 15.98 -15.20
N THR A 179 -13.10 16.58 -16.33
CA THR A 179 -12.67 17.93 -16.74
C THR A 179 -13.44 19.07 -16.07
N GLU A 180 -14.57 18.78 -15.41
CA GLU A 180 -15.40 19.79 -14.73
C GLU A 180 -15.01 19.94 -13.25
N MET A 181 -14.34 18.92 -12.70
CA MET A 181 -13.96 18.83 -11.29
C MET A 181 -12.44 18.87 -11.12
N PRO A 182 -11.94 19.34 -9.97
CA PRO A 182 -10.51 19.28 -9.68
C PRO A 182 -9.99 17.83 -9.66
N PRO A 183 -8.66 17.62 -9.79
CA PRO A 183 -8.06 16.30 -9.70
C PRO A 183 -8.42 15.62 -8.38
N HIS A 184 -8.97 14.42 -8.47
CA HIS A 184 -9.34 13.64 -7.30
C HIS A 184 -9.53 12.17 -7.62
N LEU A 185 -9.28 11.31 -6.63
CA LEU A 185 -9.53 9.87 -6.72
C LEU A 185 -11.00 9.55 -7.06
N PHE A 186 -11.94 10.30 -6.48
CA PHE A 186 -13.37 10.13 -6.72
C PHE A 186 -13.77 10.47 -8.16
N ALA A 187 -13.10 11.41 -8.82
CA ALA A 187 -13.36 11.70 -10.23
C ALA A 187 -13.00 10.51 -11.12
N VAL A 188 -11.85 9.87 -10.87
CA VAL A 188 -11.42 8.66 -11.61
C VAL A 188 -12.35 7.48 -11.30
N SER A 189 -12.78 7.34 -10.05
CA SER A 189 -13.72 6.30 -9.63
C SER A 189 -15.09 6.47 -10.29
N ASP A 190 -15.66 7.69 -10.27
CA ASP A 190 -16.94 8.01 -10.93
C ASP A 190 -16.86 7.84 -12.45
N GLU A 191 -15.74 8.23 -13.07
CA GLU A 191 -15.50 7.99 -14.50
C GLU A 191 -15.50 6.51 -14.84
N ALA A 192 -14.81 5.66 -14.06
CA ALA A 192 -14.85 4.21 -14.25
C ALA A 192 -16.28 3.67 -14.08
N TYR A 193 -17.01 4.12 -13.06
CA TYR A 193 -18.40 3.70 -12.84
C TYR A 193 -19.32 4.08 -14.00
N ARG A 194 -19.22 5.32 -14.50
CA ARG A 194 -19.99 5.78 -15.65
C ARG A 194 -19.64 5.03 -16.93
N ASN A 195 -18.35 4.83 -17.21
CA ASN A 195 -17.90 4.10 -18.39
C ASN A 195 -18.39 2.64 -18.34
N MET A 196 -18.36 2.00 -17.17
CA MET A 196 -18.92 0.65 -17.00
C MET A 196 -20.40 0.57 -17.41
N LEU A 197 -21.20 1.55 -16.99
CA LEU A 197 -22.63 1.59 -17.28
C LEU A 197 -22.95 2.00 -18.73
N GLN A 198 -22.14 2.88 -19.32
CA GLN A 198 -22.34 3.41 -20.68
C GLN A 198 -21.81 2.46 -21.75
N ASP A 199 -20.59 1.95 -21.55
CA ASP A 199 -19.89 1.13 -22.52
C ASP A 199 -20.20 -0.36 -22.36
N HIS A 200 -20.84 -0.75 -21.24
CA HIS A 200 -21.16 -2.15 -20.95
C HIS A 200 -19.91 -3.03 -20.89
N GLU A 201 -18.83 -2.51 -20.30
CA GLU A 201 -17.54 -3.19 -20.15
C GLU A 201 -17.03 -3.13 -18.71
N ASN A 202 -16.39 -4.21 -18.26
CA ASN A 202 -15.73 -4.25 -16.96
C ASN A 202 -14.57 -3.26 -16.91
N GLN A 203 -14.35 -2.66 -15.75
CA GLN A 203 -13.31 -1.66 -15.55
C GLN A 203 -12.23 -2.16 -14.59
N SER A 204 -11.09 -1.49 -14.58
CA SER A 204 -10.03 -1.78 -13.61
C SER A 204 -9.32 -0.49 -13.19
N MET A 205 -9.04 -0.38 -11.90
CA MET A 205 -8.24 0.71 -11.32
C MET A 205 -6.94 0.13 -10.79
N LEU A 206 -5.80 0.60 -11.30
CA LEU A 206 -4.48 0.14 -10.87
C LEU A 206 -3.85 1.20 -9.95
N ILE A 207 -3.67 0.84 -8.68
CA ILE A 207 -3.04 1.68 -7.66
C ILE A 207 -1.63 1.13 -7.40
N THR A 208 -0.62 1.97 -7.64
CA THR A 208 0.79 1.60 -7.55
C THR A 208 1.57 2.66 -6.78
N GLY A 209 2.66 2.24 -6.14
CA GLY A 209 3.51 3.09 -5.30
C GLY A 209 4.39 2.26 -4.37
N GLU A 210 5.43 2.86 -3.84
CA GLU A 210 6.31 2.24 -2.84
C GLU A 210 5.59 2.06 -1.49
N SER A 211 6.23 1.36 -0.56
CA SER A 211 5.76 1.32 0.83
C SER A 211 5.66 2.75 1.39
N GLY A 212 4.61 3.04 2.16
CA GLY A 212 4.36 4.39 2.70
C GLY A 212 3.73 5.39 1.73
N ALA A 213 3.59 5.08 0.43
CA ALA A 213 2.95 5.98 -0.55
C ALA A 213 1.44 6.21 -0.35
N GLY A 214 0.79 5.46 0.56
CA GLY A 214 -0.65 5.61 0.84
C GLY A 214 -1.58 4.80 -0.07
N LYS A 215 -1.08 3.75 -0.74
CA LYS A 215 -1.88 2.89 -1.63
C LYS A 215 -3.11 2.31 -0.94
N THR A 216 -2.92 1.65 0.21
CA THR A 216 -3.97 1.00 1.00
C THR A 216 -5.09 1.98 1.37
N GLU A 217 -4.72 3.19 1.79
CA GLU A 217 -5.71 4.23 2.10
C GLU A 217 -6.50 4.65 0.87
N ASN A 218 -5.85 4.88 -0.28
CA ASN A 218 -6.55 5.19 -1.53
C ASN A 218 -7.48 4.03 -1.94
N THR A 219 -7.02 2.77 -1.87
CA THR A 219 -7.83 1.57 -2.16
C THR A 219 -9.09 1.53 -1.30
N LYS A 220 -8.96 1.76 0.02
CA LYS A 220 -10.10 1.84 0.95
C LYS A 220 -11.09 2.94 0.54
N LYS A 221 -10.60 4.12 0.14
CA LYS A 221 -11.46 5.24 -0.28
C LYS A 221 -12.16 4.99 -1.61
N VAL A 222 -11.52 4.32 -2.58
CA VAL A 222 -12.17 3.90 -3.84
C VAL A 222 -13.32 2.95 -3.56
N ILE A 223 -13.08 1.93 -2.72
CA ILE A 223 -14.09 0.93 -2.37
C ILE A 223 -15.28 1.58 -1.66
N ALA A 224 -15.02 2.46 -0.68
CA ALA A 224 -16.08 3.21 0.00
C ALA A 224 -16.87 4.10 -0.98
N TYR A 225 -16.21 4.73 -1.95
CA TYR A 225 -16.87 5.52 -2.97
C TYR A 225 -17.83 4.68 -3.84
N PHE A 226 -17.39 3.53 -4.34
CA PHE A 226 -18.26 2.64 -5.12
C PHE A 226 -19.43 2.09 -4.31
N ALA A 227 -19.21 1.82 -3.02
CA ALA A 227 -20.29 1.42 -2.12
C ALA A 227 -21.35 2.52 -1.98
N ALA A 228 -20.93 3.77 -1.76
CA ALA A 228 -21.82 4.92 -1.65
C ALA A 228 -22.60 5.19 -2.96
N VAL A 229 -21.91 5.20 -4.10
CA VAL A 229 -22.55 5.41 -5.42
C VAL A 229 -23.55 4.28 -5.72
N GLY A 230 -23.17 3.02 -5.49
CA GLY A 230 -24.05 1.87 -5.70
C GLY A 230 -25.27 1.86 -4.77
N ALA A 231 -25.12 2.28 -3.51
CA ALA A 231 -26.22 2.36 -2.54
C ALA A 231 -27.21 3.49 -2.89
N SER A 232 -26.71 4.67 -3.27
CA SER A 232 -27.54 5.83 -3.62
C SER A 232 -28.52 5.55 -4.77
N GLN A 233 -28.16 4.65 -5.70
CA GLN A 233 -29.04 4.26 -6.81
C GLN A 233 -30.07 3.19 -6.42
N GLN A 234 -29.80 2.37 -5.39
CA GLN A 234 -30.75 1.37 -4.88
C GLN A 234 -31.83 1.99 -3.97
N GLU A 235 -31.51 3.06 -3.23
CA GLU A 235 -32.51 3.77 -2.40
C GLU A 235 -33.61 4.46 -3.23
N VAL A 236 -33.35 4.72 -4.51
CA VAL A 236 -34.37 5.21 -5.45
C VAL A 236 -35.37 4.09 -5.84
N ALA A 237 -35.06 2.82 -5.55
CA ALA A 237 -35.77 1.66 -6.09
C ALA A 237 -36.65 0.87 -5.11
N ASP A 238 -36.54 0.97 -3.77
CA ASP A 238 -37.44 0.21 -2.88
C ASP A 238 -37.61 0.67 -1.41
N VAL A 239 -38.74 0.24 -0.84
CA VAL A 239 -39.54 0.72 0.31
C VAL A 239 -38.93 0.59 1.71
N LYS A 240 -39.29 1.54 2.60
CA LYS A 240 -39.03 1.58 4.06
C LYS A 240 -39.33 0.24 4.75
N LEU A 241 -38.38 -0.27 5.55
CA LEU A 241 -38.54 -1.41 6.47
C LEU A 241 -38.21 -1.00 7.93
N PRO A 242 -38.72 -1.73 8.95
CA PRO A 242 -38.89 -1.24 10.32
C PRO A 242 -37.61 -1.22 11.18
N GLU A 243 -37.62 -0.32 12.17
CA GLU A 243 -36.53 0.02 13.09
C GLU A 243 -36.20 -1.07 14.13
N GLY A 244 -34.92 -1.18 14.53
CA GLY A 244 -34.54 -1.81 15.81
C GLY A 244 -33.27 -2.67 15.83
N LYS A 245 -32.65 -2.99 14.68
CA LYS A 245 -31.32 -3.61 14.61
C LYS A 245 -30.50 -2.90 13.55
N LYS A 246 -29.25 -2.52 13.86
CA LYS A 246 -28.29 -1.99 12.86
C LYS A 246 -28.22 -3.00 11.72
N LYS A 247 -28.80 -2.68 10.57
CA LYS A 247 -28.76 -3.55 9.39
C LYS A 247 -27.34 -3.45 8.85
N VAL A 248 -26.53 -4.50 9.05
CA VAL A 248 -25.19 -4.57 8.48
C VAL A 248 -25.32 -4.47 6.95
N THR A 249 -24.85 -3.37 6.38
CA THR A 249 -24.92 -3.11 4.94
C THR A 249 -23.84 -3.90 4.20
N LEU A 250 -23.94 -4.01 2.87
CA LEU A 250 -22.86 -4.64 2.09
C LEU A 250 -21.58 -3.79 2.19
N GLU A 251 -21.72 -2.46 2.26
CA GLU A 251 -20.63 -1.52 2.50
C GLU A 251 -19.89 -1.83 3.80
N ASP A 252 -20.63 -1.95 4.91
CA ASP A 252 -20.06 -2.34 6.20
C ASP A 252 -19.27 -3.65 6.07
N GLN A 253 -19.84 -4.66 5.40
CA GLN A 253 -19.17 -5.95 5.22
C GLN A 253 -17.87 -5.83 4.41
N ILE A 254 -17.85 -5.02 3.36
CA ILE A 254 -16.66 -4.82 2.54
C ILE A 254 -15.56 -4.13 3.36
N VAL A 255 -15.90 -3.03 4.04
CA VAL A 255 -14.93 -2.28 4.87
C VAL A 255 -14.38 -3.13 6.00
N GLN A 256 -15.22 -3.99 6.58
CA GLN A 256 -14.85 -4.90 7.67
C GLN A 256 -14.00 -6.09 7.21
N THR A 257 -13.76 -6.30 5.91
CA THR A 257 -12.74 -7.26 5.47
C THR A 257 -11.33 -6.77 5.77
N ASN A 258 -11.10 -5.45 5.84
CA ASN A 258 -9.76 -4.89 5.98
C ASN A 258 -9.07 -5.31 7.29
N PRO A 259 -9.67 -5.18 8.49
CA PRO A 259 -8.99 -5.60 9.72
C PRO A 259 -8.52 -7.06 9.70
N VAL A 260 -9.36 -7.97 9.21
CA VAL A 260 -9.01 -9.40 9.10
C VAL A 260 -7.87 -9.63 8.12
N LEU A 261 -7.92 -8.98 6.94
CA LEU A 261 -6.94 -9.20 5.88
C LEU A 261 -5.61 -8.48 6.14
N GLU A 262 -5.63 -7.33 6.81
CA GLU A 262 -4.43 -6.61 7.27
C GLU A 262 -3.78 -7.34 8.45
N ALA A 263 -4.57 -7.90 9.38
CA ALA A 263 -4.04 -8.67 10.50
C ALA A 263 -3.28 -9.91 10.04
N PHE A 264 -3.86 -10.66 9.08
CA PHE A 264 -3.34 -11.92 8.57
C PHE A 264 -2.52 -11.82 7.29
N ASP A 265 -2.24 -10.60 6.82
CA ASP A 265 -1.68 -10.28 5.50
C ASP A 265 -0.65 -11.32 5.01
N LEU A 266 -0.66 -11.61 3.71
CA LEU A 266 0.26 -12.58 3.10
C LEU A 266 1.00 -11.97 1.92
N LEU A 267 1.76 -10.91 2.20
CA LEU A 267 2.74 -10.37 1.26
C LEU A 267 3.83 -11.39 0.95
N GLU A 268 4.36 -12.04 2.00
CA GLU A 268 5.49 -12.95 1.87
C GLU A 268 5.45 -14.10 2.86
N LYS A 269 5.48 -15.34 2.35
CA LYS A 269 5.49 -16.53 3.21
C LYS A 269 6.71 -16.58 4.13
N SER A 270 7.86 -16.02 3.76
CA SER A 270 9.06 -16.12 4.59
C SER A 270 8.95 -15.34 5.91
N ARG A 271 8.17 -14.24 5.92
CA ARG A 271 7.93 -13.38 7.09
C ARG A 271 7.35 -14.13 8.29
N VAL A 272 6.62 -15.23 8.06
CA VAL A 272 6.04 -16.10 9.11
C VAL A 272 7.11 -16.73 10.01
N ILE A 273 8.32 -16.94 9.50
CA ILE A 273 9.39 -17.65 10.22
C ILE A 273 10.69 -16.86 10.33
N ARG A 274 10.78 -15.69 9.70
CA ARG A 274 11.97 -14.85 9.69
C ARG A 274 11.62 -13.37 9.52
N GLN A 275 12.23 -12.51 10.31
CA GLN A 275 12.08 -11.06 10.22
C GLN A 275 13.44 -10.39 10.04
N ALA A 276 13.55 -9.36 9.19
CA ALA A 276 14.76 -8.55 9.14
C ALA A 276 14.79 -7.55 10.32
N PRO A 277 15.97 -7.04 10.72
CA PRO A 277 16.06 -5.97 11.72
C PRO A 277 15.20 -4.76 11.32
N GLY A 278 14.45 -4.19 12.27
CA GLY A 278 13.50 -3.10 12.01
C GLY A 278 12.15 -3.56 11.45
N GLU A 279 11.93 -4.85 11.21
CA GLU A 279 10.64 -5.39 10.78
C GLU A 279 9.99 -6.25 11.88
N ARG A 280 8.68 -6.47 11.74
CA ARG A 280 7.92 -7.46 12.52
C ARG A 280 7.34 -8.58 11.66
N CYS A 281 6.82 -9.61 12.33
CA CYS A 281 5.94 -10.60 11.71
C CYS A 281 4.56 -9.97 11.42
N TYR A 282 3.61 -10.75 10.91
CA TYR A 282 2.24 -10.27 10.68
C TYR A 282 1.54 -9.85 11.99
N HIS A 283 0.67 -8.85 11.91
CA HIS A 283 0.04 -8.20 13.06
C HIS A 283 -0.72 -9.18 13.95
N ILE A 284 -1.35 -10.20 13.36
CA ILE A 284 -2.16 -11.18 14.09
C ILE A 284 -1.40 -11.89 15.23
N PHE A 285 -0.09 -12.13 15.10
CA PHE A 285 0.71 -12.77 16.16
C PHE A 285 0.80 -11.90 17.42
N TYR A 286 0.86 -10.58 17.25
CA TYR A 286 0.93 -9.60 18.33
C TYR A 286 -0.46 -9.29 18.89
N GLN A 287 -1.46 -9.19 18.00
CA GLN A 287 -2.86 -9.03 18.37
C GLN A 287 -3.36 -10.19 19.23
N VAL A 288 -3.19 -11.45 18.81
CA VAL A 288 -3.62 -12.63 19.58
C VAL A 288 -2.91 -12.73 20.94
N TYR A 289 -1.68 -12.23 21.04
CA TYR A 289 -0.92 -12.18 22.29
C TYR A 289 -1.28 -10.96 23.18
N SER A 290 -2.00 -9.97 22.66
CA SER A 290 -2.43 -8.78 23.40
C SER A 290 -3.39 -9.11 24.55
N ASP A 291 -3.62 -8.14 25.43
CA ASP A 291 -4.54 -8.25 26.57
C ASP A 291 -5.97 -7.79 26.24
N TYR A 292 -6.39 -7.86 24.97
CA TYR A 292 -7.77 -7.57 24.58
C TYR A 292 -8.73 -8.62 25.17
N ASN A 293 -8.49 -9.90 24.85
CA ASN A 293 -9.22 -11.02 25.44
C ASN A 293 -8.32 -11.70 26.50
N PRO A 294 -8.58 -11.49 27.80
CA PRO A 294 -7.69 -11.96 28.88
C PRO A 294 -7.60 -13.48 28.98
N ASN A 295 -8.60 -14.22 28.48
CA ASN A 295 -8.62 -15.68 28.52
C ASN A 295 -7.94 -16.30 27.29
N LEU A 296 -7.84 -15.58 26.18
CA LEU A 296 -7.39 -16.15 24.91
C LEU A 296 -5.97 -16.72 25.01
N LYS A 297 -5.02 -16.01 25.62
CA LYS A 297 -3.66 -16.54 25.81
C LYS A 297 -3.63 -17.86 26.57
N LYS A 298 -4.48 -17.99 27.60
CA LYS A 298 -4.59 -19.23 28.39
C LYS A 298 -5.19 -20.36 27.55
N ASP A 299 -6.25 -20.06 26.80
CA ASP A 299 -6.92 -21.05 25.93
C ASP A 299 -6.02 -21.53 24.78
N LEU A 300 -5.11 -20.66 24.33
CA LEU A 300 -4.11 -20.93 23.30
C LEU A 300 -2.80 -21.51 23.83
N LEU A 301 -2.67 -21.70 25.16
CA LEU A 301 -1.45 -22.17 25.83
C LEU A 301 -0.23 -21.27 25.59
N LEU A 302 -0.45 -19.98 25.35
CA LEU A 302 0.60 -18.96 25.19
C LEU A 302 1.12 -18.51 26.56
N ASP A 303 1.92 -19.37 27.19
CA ASP A 303 2.40 -19.25 28.58
C ASP A 303 3.79 -18.64 28.74
N ARG A 304 4.46 -18.30 27.63
CA ARG A 304 5.79 -17.66 27.63
C ARG A 304 5.72 -16.20 27.24
N PRO A 305 6.67 -15.35 27.69
CA PRO A 305 6.84 -14.01 27.14
C PRO A 305 6.94 -14.03 25.62
N LEU A 306 6.31 -13.06 24.93
CA LEU A 306 6.27 -12.99 23.46
C LEU A 306 7.65 -13.13 22.80
N ARG A 307 8.68 -12.52 23.39
CA ARG A 307 10.08 -12.55 22.94
C ARG A 307 10.66 -13.97 22.82
N GLU A 308 10.05 -14.96 23.47
CA GLU A 308 10.50 -16.34 23.47
C GLU A 308 9.90 -17.16 22.32
N TYR A 309 8.90 -16.65 21.60
CA TYR A 309 8.35 -17.32 20.42
C TYR A 309 9.17 -16.97 19.17
N TYR A 310 10.12 -17.84 18.84
CA TYR A 310 11.19 -17.56 17.87
C TYR A 310 10.68 -17.15 16.48
N PHE A 311 9.58 -17.72 15.99
CA PHE A 311 9.06 -17.39 14.66
C PHE A 311 8.50 -15.97 14.52
N CYS A 312 8.14 -15.29 15.60
CA CYS A 312 7.59 -13.93 15.56
C CYS A 312 8.40 -12.91 16.39
N ALA A 313 9.57 -13.30 16.92
CA ALA A 313 10.34 -12.49 17.85
C ALA A 313 11.82 -12.33 17.47
N GLN A 314 12.18 -12.40 16.17
CA GLN A 314 13.57 -12.23 15.73
C GLN A 314 14.02 -10.77 15.62
N ALA A 315 13.08 -9.83 15.58
CA ALA A 315 13.33 -8.41 15.41
C ALA A 315 12.34 -7.58 16.26
N GLU A 316 11.56 -6.68 15.66
CA GLU A 316 10.69 -5.77 16.41
C GLU A 316 9.43 -6.47 16.93
N LEU A 317 9.07 -6.17 18.18
CA LEU A 317 7.86 -6.69 18.82
C LEU A 317 6.72 -5.67 18.89
N THR A 318 7.03 -4.39 18.77
CA THR A 318 6.08 -3.26 18.85
C THR A 318 6.31 -2.32 17.67
N ILE A 319 5.27 -1.61 17.22
CA ILE A 319 5.38 -0.52 16.25
C ILE A 319 4.96 0.77 16.95
N ASP A 320 5.70 1.85 16.72
CA ASP A 320 5.34 3.16 17.25
C ASP A 320 3.99 3.63 16.68
N GLY A 321 3.12 4.14 17.56
CA GLY A 321 1.76 4.57 17.20
C GLY A 321 0.73 3.47 16.93
N VAL A 322 1.07 2.18 17.06
CA VAL A 322 0.12 1.06 16.87
C VAL A 322 -0.21 0.40 18.20
N ASN A 323 -1.50 0.33 18.55
CA ASN A 323 -1.98 -0.38 19.73
C ASN A 323 -2.53 -1.77 19.35
N ASP A 324 -1.69 -2.81 19.47
CA ASP A 324 -2.06 -4.19 19.10
C ASP A 324 -3.31 -4.71 19.87
N LYS A 325 -3.68 -4.11 21.01
CA LYS A 325 -4.91 -4.44 21.76
C LYS A 325 -6.16 -3.90 21.05
N GLU A 326 -6.13 -2.65 20.61
CA GLU A 326 -7.25 -2.03 19.88
C GLU A 326 -7.40 -2.68 18.50
N GLU A 327 -6.29 -2.96 17.81
CA GLU A 327 -6.31 -3.66 16.54
C GLU A 327 -6.86 -5.09 16.65
N HIS A 328 -6.57 -5.79 17.76
CA HIS A 328 -7.17 -7.09 18.03
C HIS A 328 -8.69 -7.00 18.22
N GLN A 329 -9.17 -5.98 18.94
CA GLN A 329 -10.61 -5.74 19.08
C GLN A 329 -11.29 -5.58 17.72
N LEU A 330 -10.76 -4.70 16.87
CA LEU A 330 -11.29 -4.46 15.53
C LEU A 330 -11.29 -5.73 14.68
N THR A 331 -10.22 -6.52 14.76
CA THR A 331 -10.09 -7.79 14.04
C THR A 331 -11.10 -8.84 14.54
N ASP A 332 -11.30 -8.96 15.85
CA ASP A 332 -12.24 -9.91 16.45
C ASP A 332 -13.70 -9.54 16.14
N GLU A 333 -14.06 -8.25 16.19
CA GLU A 333 -15.37 -7.74 15.79
C GLU A 333 -15.62 -7.93 14.28
N ALA A 334 -14.59 -7.74 13.45
CA ALA A 334 -14.69 -7.93 12.01
C ALA A 334 -15.00 -9.39 11.63
N PHE A 335 -14.42 -10.37 12.32
CA PHE A 335 -14.78 -11.78 12.14
C PHE A 335 -16.29 -12.01 12.35
N ASP A 336 -16.88 -11.39 13.37
CA ASP A 336 -18.30 -11.55 13.68
C ASP A 336 -19.19 -10.89 12.61
N ILE A 337 -18.82 -9.69 12.15
CA ILE A 337 -19.54 -8.96 11.09
C ILE A 337 -19.48 -9.72 9.74
N LEU A 338 -18.36 -10.40 9.49
CA LEU A 338 -18.15 -11.22 8.31
C LEU A 338 -18.79 -12.63 8.40
N HIS A 339 -19.59 -12.88 9.44
CA HIS A 339 -20.31 -14.14 9.67
C HIS A 339 -19.40 -15.37 9.82
N PHE A 340 -18.22 -15.20 10.42
CA PHE A 340 -17.46 -16.34 10.92
C PHE A 340 -18.15 -16.87 12.18
N SER A 341 -18.28 -18.19 12.29
CA SER A 341 -18.77 -18.78 13.53
C SER A 341 -17.74 -18.62 14.66
N PRO A 342 -18.16 -18.64 15.94
CA PRO A 342 -17.22 -18.58 17.06
C PRO A 342 -16.17 -19.69 17.02
N GLU A 343 -16.55 -20.88 16.53
CA GLU A 343 -15.63 -22.00 16.34
C GLU A 343 -14.61 -21.73 15.22
N GLU A 344 -15.04 -21.22 14.08
CA GLU A 344 -14.15 -20.84 12.98
C GLU A 344 -13.14 -19.77 13.40
N LYS A 345 -13.60 -18.75 14.14
CA LYS A 345 -12.76 -17.68 14.69
C LYS A 345 -11.72 -18.23 15.67
N LEU A 346 -12.17 -19.01 16.66
CA LEU A 346 -11.26 -19.62 17.64
C LEU A 346 -10.25 -20.57 16.98
N ASN A 347 -10.68 -21.37 16.00
CA ASN A 347 -9.79 -22.28 15.28
C ASN A 347 -8.71 -21.51 14.50
N CYS A 348 -9.00 -20.32 13.97
CA CYS A 348 -7.96 -19.46 13.39
C CYS A 348 -6.90 -19.07 14.41
N TYR A 349 -7.32 -18.62 15.60
CA TYR A 349 -6.39 -18.26 16.67
C TYR A 349 -5.58 -19.46 17.15
N LYS A 350 -6.19 -20.65 17.27
CA LYS A 350 -5.48 -21.91 17.56
C LYS A 350 -4.40 -22.21 16.53
N LEU A 351 -4.71 -22.09 15.24
CA LEU A 351 -3.73 -22.35 14.18
C LEU A 351 -2.57 -21.34 14.18
N VAL A 352 -2.82 -20.06 14.51
CA VAL A 352 -1.76 -19.05 14.69
C VAL A 352 -0.88 -19.39 15.89
N ALA A 353 -1.48 -19.71 17.04
CA ALA A 353 -0.74 -20.14 18.24
C ALA A 353 0.08 -21.42 17.99
N ALA A 354 -0.47 -22.38 17.24
CA ALA A 354 0.24 -23.59 16.86
C ALA A 354 1.53 -23.29 16.08
N ILE A 355 1.51 -22.28 15.20
CA ILE A 355 2.71 -21.83 14.48
C ILE A 355 3.74 -21.23 15.45
N MET A 356 3.30 -20.46 16.45
CA MET A 356 4.19 -19.90 17.48
C MET A 356 4.88 -21.02 18.28
N HIS A 357 4.13 -22.01 18.74
CA HIS A 357 4.67 -23.19 19.43
C HIS A 357 5.61 -24.00 18.53
N MET A 358 5.26 -24.20 17.26
CA MET A 358 6.12 -24.90 16.30
C MET A 358 7.50 -24.24 16.15
N GLY A 359 7.56 -22.91 16.20
CA GLY A 359 8.83 -22.17 16.12
C GLY A 359 9.79 -22.45 17.28
N ASN A 360 9.27 -22.97 18.39
CA ASN A 360 10.03 -23.28 19.60
C ASN A 360 10.32 -24.77 19.78
N MET A 361 9.87 -25.64 18.86
CA MET A 361 10.21 -27.06 18.90
C MET A 361 11.73 -27.24 18.70
N LYS A 362 12.34 -28.03 19.59
CA LYS A 362 13.78 -28.32 19.54
C LYS A 362 14.02 -29.77 19.17
N PHE A 363 15.10 -30.00 18.43
CA PHE A 363 15.53 -31.32 17.99
C PHE A 363 17.02 -31.46 18.24
N LYS A 364 17.46 -32.68 18.51
CA LYS A 364 18.86 -33.03 18.73
C LYS A 364 19.24 -34.28 17.95
N GLN A 365 20.54 -34.53 17.89
CA GLN A 365 21.13 -35.72 17.29
C GLN A 365 22.10 -36.30 18.31
N ARG A 366 22.07 -37.62 18.45
CA ARG A 366 23.05 -38.33 19.27
C ARG A 366 24.38 -38.40 18.54
N PRO A 367 25.51 -38.42 19.26
CA PRO A 367 26.81 -38.64 18.63
C PRO A 367 26.79 -39.92 17.78
N ARG A 368 27.19 -39.79 16.50
CA ARG A 368 27.22 -40.89 15.49
C ARG A 368 25.85 -41.35 14.95
N GLU A 369 24.76 -40.67 15.25
CA GLU A 369 23.45 -40.89 14.61
C GLU A 369 23.07 -39.72 13.70
N GLU A 370 22.65 -40.01 12.46
CA GLU A 370 22.14 -38.97 11.55
C GLU A 370 20.67 -38.62 11.83
N GLN A 371 19.93 -39.48 12.53
CA GLN A 371 18.52 -39.30 12.84
C GLN A 371 18.32 -38.24 13.93
N ALA A 372 17.44 -37.28 13.66
CA ALA A 372 16.98 -36.32 14.65
C ALA A 372 15.98 -36.95 15.62
N GLU A 373 16.07 -36.58 16.89
CA GLU A 373 15.09 -36.88 17.94
C GLU A 373 14.59 -35.59 18.60
N PRO A 374 13.36 -35.57 19.14
CA PRO A 374 12.85 -34.40 19.87
C PRO A 374 13.74 -34.08 21.08
N ASP A 375 14.07 -32.80 21.27
CA ASP A 375 14.75 -32.31 22.47
C ASP A 375 13.75 -31.64 23.41
N GLY A 376 12.96 -32.48 24.07
CA GLY A 376 11.76 -32.08 24.78
C GLY A 376 10.52 -32.10 23.89
N THR A 377 9.34 -32.21 24.50
CA THR A 377 8.07 -32.40 23.78
C THR A 377 6.99 -31.39 24.14
N ASP A 378 7.24 -30.47 25.08
CA ASP A 378 6.25 -29.50 25.57
C ASP A 378 5.64 -28.65 24.44
N GLU A 379 6.47 -27.99 23.64
CA GLU A 379 5.99 -27.15 22.53
C GLU A 379 5.29 -27.95 21.43
N ALA A 380 5.75 -29.19 21.18
CA ALA A 380 5.11 -30.07 20.22
C ALA A 380 3.74 -30.56 20.71
N GLN A 381 3.59 -30.78 22.03
CA GLN A 381 2.33 -31.12 22.66
C GLN A 381 1.35 -29.94 22.58
N LYS A 382 1.78 -28.73 22.92
CA LYS A 382 0.97 -27.51 22.79
C LYS A 382 0.51 -27.30 21.34
N ALA A 383 1.42 -27.40 20.37
CA ALA A 383 1.06 -27.32 18.95
C ALA A 383 0.06 -28.41 18.52
N ALA A 384 0.27 -29.66 18.94
CA ALA A 384 -0.62 -30.76 18.61
C ALA A 384 -2.03 -30.60 19.20
N VAL A 385 -2.15 -30.07 20.43
CA VAL A 385 -3.44 -29.73 21.05
C VAL A 385 -4.17 -28.65 20.23
N MET A 386 -3.46 -27.62 19.77
CA MET A 386 -4.05 -26.58 18.91
C MET A 386 -4.53 -27.14 17.57
N TYR A 387 -3.81 -28.11 16.99
CA TYR A 387 -4.21 -28.80 15.76
C TYR A 387 -5.30 -29.86 15.98
N GLY A 388 -5.55 -30.30 17.22
CA GLY A 388 -6.45 -31.42 17.51
C GLY A 388 -5.91 -32.77 17.04
N ILE A 389 -4.59 -32.98 17.08
CA ILE A 389 -3.92 -34.22 16.63
C ILE A 389 -3.12 -34.87 17.75
N ASN A 390 -2.72 -36.13 17.57
CA ASN A 390 -1.88 -36.83 18.53
C ASN A 390 -0.42 -36.30 18.49
N PRO A 391 0.18 -35.90 19.64
CA PRO A 391 1.52 -35.33 19.68
C PRO A 391 2.64 -36.31 19.32
N GLU A 392 2.49 -37.59 19.65
CA GLU A 392 3.47 -38.63 19.33
C GLU A 392 3.49 -38.90 17.82
N GLU A 393 2.32 -39.02 17.21
CA GLU A 393 2.21 -39.17 15.75
C GLU A 393 2.73 -37.94 15.00
N PHE A 394 2.47 -36.74 15.53
CA PHE A 394 2.98 -35.50 14.97
C PHE A 394 4.52 -35.46 14.95
N LEU A 395 5.16 -35.73 16.09
CA LEU A 395 6.63 -35.79 16.20
C LEU A 395 7.22 -36.92 15.35
N LYS A 396 6.55 -38.06 15.28
CA LYS A 396 6.97 -39.19 14.44
C LYS A 396 6.88 -38.83 12.96
N ALA A 397 5.83 -38.13 12.53
CA ALA A 397 5.69 -37.68 11.14
C ALA A 397 6.77 -36.66 10.73
N LEU A 398 7.20 -35.80 11.66
CA LEU A 398 8.28 -34.84 11.43
C LEU A 398 9.66 -35.53 11.35
N THR A 399 9.97 -36.40 12.31
CA THR A 399 11.30 -37.03 12.41
C THR A 399 11.47 -38.25 11.50
N ARG A 400 10.37 -38.96 11.20
CA ARG A 400 10.33 -40.21 10.42
C ARG A 400 9.14 -40.23 9.45
N PRO A 401 9.06 -39.30 8.48
CA PRO A 401 7.99 -39.28 7.49
C PRO A 401 7.97 -40.58 6.67
N ARG A 402 6.77 -40.99 6.26
CA ARG A 402 6.58 -42.11 5.34
C ARG A 402 6.58 -41.60 3.90
N VAL A 403 7.38 -42.22 3.03
CA VAL A 403 7.45 -41.91 1.61
C VAL A 403 6.93 -43.12 0.82
N LYS A 404 6.05 -42.86 -0.15
CA LYS A 404 5.53 -43.92 -1.02
C LYS A 404 6.56 -44.23 -2.12
N VAL A 405 7.04 -45.46 -2.16
CA VAL A 405 7.99 -45.95 -3.17
C VAL A 405 7.33 -47.14 -3.87
N GLY A 406 6.91 -46.94 -5.12
CA GLY A 406 6.05 -47.89 -5.82
C GLY A 406 4.70 -48.07 -5.10
N ASN A 407 4.42 -49.29 -4.66
CA ASN A 407 3.18 -49.63 -3.93
C ASN A 407 3.35 -49.67 -2.40
N GLU A 408 4.57 -49.47 -1.89
CA GLU A 408 4.87 -49.58 -0.45
C GLU A 408 5.17 -48.23 0.20
N TRP A 409 4.98 -48.16 1.52
CA TRP A 409 5.28 -46.98 2.33
C TRP A 409 6.51 -47.24 3.19
N VAL A 410 7.60 -46.55 2.89
CA VAL A 410 8.88 -46.71 3.60
C VAL A 410 9.09 -45.54 4.56
N SER A 411 9.54 -45.83 5.77
CA SER A 411 9.92 -44.81 6.75
C SER A 411 11.26 -44.19 6.36
N LYS A 412 11.30 -42.88 6.20
CA LYS A 412 12.54 -42.13 5.92
C LYS A 412 12.97 -41.36 7.16
N GLY A 413 14.18 -41.61 7.65
CA GLY A 413 14.76 -40.82 8.72
C GLY A 413 15.13 -39.41 8.26
N GLN A 414 15.08 -38.44 9.18
CA GLN A 414 15.48 -37.05 8.93
C GLN A 414 16.56 -36.59 9.90
N ASN A 415 17.49 -35.78 9.41
CA ASN A 415 18.48 -35.08 10.23
C ASN A 415 17.91 -33.77 10.82
N ILE A 416 18.62 -33.11 11.75
CA ILE A 416 18.11 -31.89 12.43
C ILE A 416 17.74 -30.80 11.42
N ASP A 417 18.59 -30.56 10.42
CA ASP A 417 18.35 -29.53 9.42
C ASP A 417 17.08 -29.84 8.62
N GLN A 418 16.90 -31.09 8.18
CA GLN A 418 15.71 -31.53 7.45
C GLN A 418 14.43 -31.36 8.25
N VAL A 419 14.43 -31.72 9.53
CA VAL A 419 13.27 -31.51 10.41
C VAL A 419 13.01 -30.01 10.58
N THR A 420 14.05 -29.21 10.82
CA THR A 420 13.94 -27.75 10.97
C THR A 420 13.36 -27.10 9.71
N TRP A 421 13.84 -27.50 8.52
CA TRP A 421 13.29 -27.05 7.25
C TRP A 421 11.85 -27.48 7.05
N ALA A 422 11.49 -28.71 7.44
CA ALA A 422 10.12 -29.21 7.36
C ALA A 422 9.17 -28.43 8.27
N VAL A 423 9.58 -28.14 9.51
CA VAL A 423 8.83 -27.31 10.48
C VAL A 423 8.59 -25.92 9.90
N GLY A 424 9.64 -25.25 9.41
CA GLY A 424 9.51 -23.94 8.79
C GLY A 424 8.66 -23.97 7.51
N ALA A 425 8.79 -24.99 6.66
CA ALA A 425 7.97 -25.14 5.45
C ALA A 425 6.49 -25.38 5.78
N MET A 426 6.22 -26.18 6.81
CA MET A 426 4.86 -26.47 7.27
C MET A 426 4.20 -25.23 7.87
N ALA A 427 4.90 -24.47 8.73
CA ALA A 427 4.40 -23.21 9.28
C ALA A 427 3.99 -22.22 8.17
N LYS A 428 4.89 -21.98 7.19
CA LYS A 428 4.61 -21.13 6.03
C LYS A 428 3.46 -21.65 5.18
N GLY A 429 3.40 -22.97 4.97
CA GLY A 429 2.37 -23.63 4.17
C GLY A 429 0.99 -23.60 4.83
N LEU A 430 0.93 -23.73 6.15
CA LEU A 430 -0.28 -23.67 6.94
C LEU A 430 -0.81 -22.23 6.98
N TYR A 431 0.03 -21.27 7.35
CA TYR A 431 -0.33 -19.85 7.37
C TYR A 431 -0.89 -19.37 6.02
N ALA A 432 -0.22 -19.74 4.91
CA ALA A 432 -0.72 -19.41 3.59
C ALA A 432 -2.09 -20.03 3.27
N ARG A 433 -2.41 -21.21 3.81
CA ARG A 433 -3.73 -21.84 3.64
C ARG A 433 -4.79 -21.18 4.52
N ILE A 434 -4.45 -20.76 5.73
CA ILE A 434 -5.32 -19.97 6.60
C ILE A 434 -5.71 -18.69 5.88
N PHE A 435 -4.73 -17.93 5.37
CA PHE A 435 -4.99 -16.69 4.63
C PHE A 435 -5.90 -16.90 3.42
N ASN A 436 -5.61 -17.91 2.59
CA ASN A 436 -6.47 -18.23 1.44
C ASN A 436 -7.90 -18.62 1.84
N TRP A 437 -8.06 -19.31 2.99
CA TRP A 437 -9.36 -19.67 3.52
C TRP A 437 -10.11 -18.43 4.05
N LEU A 438 -9.43 -17.51 4.73
CA LEU A 438 -9.98 -16.22 5.16
C LEU A 438 -10.52 -15.43 3.97
N VAL A 439 -9.71 -15.26 2.92
CA VAL A 439 -10.13 -14.58 1.68
C VAL A 439 -11.36 -15.28 1.07
N LYS A 440 -11.36 -16.62 1.01
CA LYS A 440 -12.50 -17.38 0.48
C LYS A 440 -13.77 -17.17 1.32
N LYS A 441 -13.65 -17.11 2.65
CA LYS A 441 -14.78 -16.84 3.56
C LYS A 441 -15.31 -15.43 3.40
N CYS A 442 -14.43 -14.42 3.33
CA CYS A 442 -14.82 -13.04 3.02
C CYS A 442 -15.59 -12.99 1.68
N ASN A 443 -15.08 -13.66 0.63
CA ASN A 443 -15.76 -13.71 -0.67
C ASN A 443 -17.14 -14.37 -0.60
N ILE A 444 -17.33 -15.43 0.20
CA ILE A 444 -18.65 -16.05 0.41
C ILE A 444 -19.60 -15.07 1.10
N THR A 445 -19.11 -14.32 2.09
CA THR A 445 -19.92 -13.33 2.81
C THR A 445 -20.36 -12.17 1.92
N LEU A 446 -19.48 -11.74 1.01
CA LEU A 446 -19.77 -10.70 0.03
C LEU A 446 -20.63 -11.22 -1.14
N ASP A 447 -20.76 -12.54 -1.31
CA ASP A 447 -21.56 -13.17 -2.35
C ASP A 447 -23.07 -13.18 -2.02
N ARG A 448 -23.71 -12.01 -2.13
CA ARG A 448 -25.17 -11.91 -1.98
C ARG A 448 -25.89 -12.50 -3.18
N LYS A 449 -26.69 -13.54 -2.93
CA LYS A 449 -27.62 -14.10 -3.92
C LYS A 449 -28.76 -13.12 -4.19
N GLY A 450 -29.16 -12.99 -5.46
CA GLY A 450 -30.37 -12.24 -5.86
C GLY A 450 -30.13 -10.97 -6.68
N ILE A 451 -28.87 -10.54 -6.85
CA ILE A 451 -28.50 -9.44 -7.75
C ILE A 451 -27.73 -10.04 -8.94
N SER A 452 -28.12 -9.71 -10.18
CA SER A 452 -27.34 -10.11 -11.37
C SER A 452 -25.98 -9.43 -11.35
N ARG A 453 -24.93 -10.19 -11.66
CA ARG A 453 -23.57 -9.67 -11.79
C ARG A 453 -23.29 -9.40 -13.25
N ASP A 454 -23.72 -8.24 -13.71
CA ASP A 454 -23.60 -7.87 -15.12
C ASP A 454 -22.19 -7.34 -15.43
N TYR A 455 -21.63 -6.51 -14.53
CA TYR A 455 -20.30 -5.91 -14.67
C TYR A 455 -19.56 -5.82 -13.34
N PHE A 456 -18.25 -5.56 -13.39
CA PHE A 456 -17.41 -5.28 -12.22
C PHE A 456 -16.36 -4.21 -12.49
N ILE A 457 -15.89 -3.56 -11.42
CA ILE A 457 -14.72 -2.68 -11.41
C ILE A 457 -13.70 -3.31 -10.47
N GLY A 458 -12.58 -3.80 -11.00
CA GLY A 458 -11.53 -4.42 -10.18
C GLY A 458 -10.52 -3.38 -9.69
N VAL A 459 -10.33 -3.26 -8.37
CA VAL A 459 -9.31 -2.39 -7.78
C VAL A 459 -8.06 -3.20 -7.46
N LEU A 460 -6.94 -2.89 -8.12
CA LEU A 460 -5.68 -3.60 -7.94
C LEU A 460 -4.67 -2.74 -7.17
N ASP A 461 -4.48 -3.07 -5.89
CA ASP A 461 -3.42 -2.54 -5.04
C ASP A 461 -2.17 -3.43 -5.15
N ILE A 462 -1.05 -2.87 -5.58
CA ILE A 462 0.22 -3.59 -5.64
C ILE A 462 1.41 -2.69 -5.30
N ALA A 463 2.44 -3.26 -4.69
CA ALA A 463 3.73 -2.61 -4.55
C ALA A 463 4.31 -2.22 -5.93
N GLY A 464 4.87 -1.01 -5.99
CA GLY A 464 5.56 -0.48 -7.17
C GLY A 464 6.91 -1.14 -7.43
N PHE A 465 7.70 -0.54 -8.32
CA PHE A 465 9.06 -0.98 -8.61
C PHE A 465 10.00 -0.52 -7.50
N GLU A 466 10.75 -1.43 -6.88
CA GLU A 466 11.73 -1.10 -5.83
C GLU A 466 13.14 -1.49 -6.29
N ILE A 467 14.09 -0.54 -6.29
CA ILE A 467 15.50 -0.77 -6.60
C ILE A 467 16.31 -0.66 -5.30
N PHE A 468 16.82 -1.78 -4.82
CA PHE A 468 17.69 -1.81 -3.63
C PHE A 468 19.16 -1.92 -4.03
N ASP A 469 20.03 -1.24 -3.27
CA ASP A 469 21.48 -1.23 -3.51
C ASP A 469 22.08 -2.62 -3.17
N VAL A 470 22.56 -3.36 -4.18
CA VAL A 470 22.96 -4.79 -4.11
C VAL A 470 24.31 -5.01 -3.37
N ARG A 471 24.80 -4.03 -2.61
CA ARG A 471 26.17 -4.08 -2.04
C ARG A 471 26.30 -4.65 -0.63
N PHE A 472 25.21 -5.03 0.05
CA PHE A 472 25.27 -5.59 1.41
C PHE A 472 24.96 -7.10 1.54
N LEU A 473 24.61 -7.79 0.44
CA LEU A 473 24.17 -9.19 0.47
C LEU A 473 25.26 -10.18 0.02
N ARG A 474 26.35 -10.28 0.79
CA ARG A 474 27.26 -11.46 0.71
C ARG A 474 26.90 -12.59 1.68
N PHE A 475 25.84 -12.44 2.47
CA PHE A 475 25.28 -13.52 3.28
C PHE A 475 23.78 -13.67 2.99
N THR A 476 23.39 -14.88 2.58
CA THR A 476 22.02 -15.38 2.29
C THR A 476 21.47 -15.17 0.86
N LYS A 477 21.47 -16.24 0.07
CA LYS A 477 20.84 -16.42 -1.26
C LYS A 477 19.30 -16.30 -1.29
N ALA A 478 18.66 -15.78 -0.24
CA ALA A 478 17.20 -15.74 -0.11
C ALA A 478 16.56 -14.39 -0.48
N TYR A 479 17.33 -13.29 -0.46
CA TYR A 479 16.82 -11.94 -0.76
C TYR A 479 16.76 -11.60 -2.26
N SER A 480 17.23 -12.48 -3.16
CA SER A 480 17.31 -12.21 -4.60
C SER A 480 16.05 -12.54 -5.41
N PHE A 481 15.08 -13.27 -4.85
CA PHE A 481 13.91 -13.73 -5.62
C PHE A 481 12.72 -12.77 -5.55
N ILE A 482 12.57 -12.03 -4.45
CA ILE A 482 11.36 -11.24 -4.17
C ILE A 482 11.35 -9.91 -4.94
N PRO A 483 12.42 -9.09 -4.92
CA PRO A 483 12.50 -7.92 -5.80
C PRO A 483 12.37 -8.33 -7.27
N TYR A 484 12.94 -9.47 -7.67
CA TYR A 484 12.83 -10.00 -9.03
C TYR A 484 11.40 -10.39 -9.44
N VAL A 485 10.60 -10.97 -8.53
CA VAL A 485 9.19 -11.30 -8.81
C VAL A 485 8.35 -10.03 -8.92
N VAL A 486 8.52 -9.08 -7.99
CA VAL A 486 7.83 -7.77 -8.04
C VAL A 486 8.22 -7.01 -9.30
N GLU A 487 9.51 -6.97 -9.62
CA GLU A 487 10.07 -6.41 -10.85
C GLU A 487 9.50 -7.07 -12.10
N SER A 488 9.44 -8.41 -12.14
CA SER A 488 8.86 -9.16 -13.27
C SER A 488 7.37 -8.87 -13.44
N MET A 489 6.62 -8.75 -12.35
CA MET A 489 5.21 -8.37 -12.37
C MET A 489 5.01 -6.94 -12.85
N SER A 490 5.82 -5.99 -12.37
CA SER A 490 5.77 -4.58 -12.75
C SER A 490 6.16 -4.37 -14.24
N LYS A 491 7.24 -5.01 -14.70
CA LYS A 491 7.67 -4.98 -16.11
C LYS A 491 6.65 -5.60 -17.07
N LYS A 492 5.97 -6.67 -16.67
CA LYS A 492 4.86 -7.26 -17.47
C LYS A 492 3.65 -6.33 -17.56
N LYS A 493 3.41 -5.48 -16.56
CA LYS A 493 2.30 -4.50 -16.54
C LYS A 493 2.59 -3.25 -17.38
N MET A 494 3.82 -2.71 -17.36
CA MET A 494 4.22 -1.62 -18.29
C MET A 494 4.00 -2.00 -19.77
N ARG A 495 4.07 -3.30 -20.09
CA ARG A 495 3.66 -3.84 -21.39
C ARG A 495 2.17 -4.22 -21.37
N LEU A 496 1.29 -3.22 -21.29
CA LEU A 496 -0.17 -3.38 -21.17
C LEU A 496 -0.80 -4.31 -22.23
N SER A 497 -0.15 -4.52 -23.39
CA SER A 497 -0.61 -5.44 -24.45
C SER A 497 -0.69 -6.91 -24.02
N PHE A 498 0.00 -7.31 -22.94
CA PHE A 498 -0.05 -8.67 -22.43
C PHE A 498 -1.24 -8.90 -21.48
N LEU A 499 -1.69 -7.89 -20.73
CA LEU A 499 -2.87 -8.00 -19.86
C LEU A 499 -4.17 -8.00 -20.67
N THR A 500 -4.28 -7.20 -21.74
CA THR A 500 -5.46 -7.23 -22.62
C THR A 500 -5.66 -8.62 -23.25
N LYS A 501 -4.58 -9.34 -23.55
CA LYS A 501 -4.65 -10.73 -24.04
C LYS A 501 -4.99 -11.74 -22.96
N VAL A 502 -4.55 -11.54 -21.71
CA VAL A 502 -4.86 -12.45 -20.58
C VAL A 502 -6.29 -12.25 -20.09
N ILE A 503 -6.81 -11.02 -20.13
CA ILE A 503 -8.20 -10.70 -19.78
C ILE A 503 -9.16 -11.17 -20.88
N ASN A 504 -8.81 -10.98 -22.17
CA ASN A 504 -9.70 -11.34 -23.28
C ASN A 504 -9.64 -12.82 -23.69
N HIS A 505 -8.62 -13.58 -23.32
CA HIS A 505 -8.49 -15.00 -23.65
C HIS A 505 -8.07 -15.82 -22.43
N SER A 506 -9.04 -16.21 -21.59
CA SER A 506 -9.19 -17.60 -21.14
C SER A 506 -10.20 -17.75 -20.00
N ASP A 507 -11.14 -18.69 -20.16
CA ASP A 507 -11.93 -19.27 -19.06
C ASP A 507 -11.07 -19.88 -17.94
N ARG A 508 -9.76 -20.07 -18.18
CA ARG A 508 -8.78 -20.51 -17.17
C ARG A 508 -8.28 -19.37 -16.27
N ALA A 509 -8.24 -18.11 -16.73
CA ALA A 509 -7.84 -16.97 -15.90
C ALA A 509 -8.90 -16.62 -14.85
N ARG A 510 -10.20 -16.82 -15.15
CA ARG A 510 -11.32 -16.66 -14.19
C ARG A 510 -11.15 -17.49 -12.91
N LYS A 511 -10.45 -18.63 -12.96
CA LYS A 511 -10.21 -19.51 -11.79
C LYS A 511 -8.95 -19.18 -10.99
N LYS A 512 -8.05 -18.34 -11.53
CA LYS A 512 -6.78 -17.98 -10.86
C LYS A 512 -6.78 -16.55 -10.31
N PHE A 513 -7.57 -15.65 -10.88
CA PHE A 513 -7.69 -14.26 -10.43
C PHE A 513 -8.88 -13.97 -9.50
N THR A 514 -9.70 -14.97 -9.20
CA THR A 514 -10.80 -14.90 -8.22
C THR A 514 -10.34 -14.83 -6.75
N ASN A 515 -9.03 -14.76 -6.49
CA ASN A 515 -8.43 -14.81 -5.15
C ASN A 515 -7.76 -13.51 -4.72
N ILE A 516 -8.01 -12.40 -5.40
CA ILE A 516 -7.63 -11.07 -4.93
C ILE A 516 -8.92 -10.27 -4.90
N ILE A 517 -9.17 -9.66 -3.74
CA ILE A 517 -10.41 -9.01 -3.30
C ILE A 517 -10.98 -8.12 -4.42
N TRP A 518 -12.30 -8.19 -4.59
CA TRP A 518 -13.09 -7.50 -5.62
C TRP A 518 -13.04 -5.99 -5.47
#